data_AF-A0AAN9GQ06-F1
#
_entry.id   AF-A0AAN9GQ06-F1
#
_cell.length_a   1.000
_cell.length_b   1.000
_cell.length_c   1.000
_cell.angle_alpha   90.00
_cell.angle_beta   90.00
_cell.angle_gamma   90.00
#
_symmetry.space_group_name_H-M   'P 1'
#
loop_
_entity.id
_entity.type
_entity.pdbx_description
1 polymer ?
#
loop_
_entity_poly.entity_id
_entity_poly.type
_entity_poly.pdbx_seq_one_letter_code
_entity_poly.pdbx_strand_id
1 'polypeptide(L)'
;MSIQETVGRYEGPVRTNNSQRINLQARRIADDEAMAVKLALADKEFDVNEKAKWAERLEEKVGYKRATYAIKQCNAEVKQGAIAAIMVRRRALEVQMQREMEQYNTELATQGKTFHTQRI
;
A
#
# COMPACT_ATOMS: atom_id res chain seq x y z
N MET A 1 47.48 33.59 59.13
CA MET A 1 47.78 32.17 58.86
C MET A 1 48.51 32.11 57.54
N SER A 2 49.82 31.85 57.57
CA SER A 2 50.66 31.80 56.37
C SER A 2 50.44 30.50 55.61
N ILE A 3 50.20 30.58 54.31
CA ILE A 3 50.19 29.42 53.42
C ILE A 3 51.63 28.91 53.34
N GLN A 4 51.91 27.78 53.98
CA GLN A 4 53.18 27.07 53.80
C GLN A 4 53.15 26.41 52.42
N GLU A 5 53.81 27.02 51.45
CA GLU A 5 54.17 26.35 50.20
C GLU A 5 55.13 25.22 50.56
N THR A 6 54.65 23.99 50.47
CA THR A 6 55.52 22.82 50.53
C THR A 6 56.41 22.88 49.30
N VAL A 7 57.71 23.12 49.50
CA VAL A 7 58.75 22.96 48.49
C VAL A 7 58.92 21.47 48.21
N GLY A 8 57.86 20.84 47.72
CA GLY A 8 57.85 19.48 47.23
C GLY A 8 58.27 19.51 45.78
N ARG A 9 59.35 18.81 45.45
CA ARG A 9 59.73 18.48 44.07
C ARG A 9 58.45 18.10 43.31
N TYR A 10 58.13 18.80 42.23
CA TYR A 10 57.10 18.32 41.31
C TYR A 10 57.60 16.98 40.79
N GLU A 11 57.04 15.87 41.27
CA GLU A 11 57.24 14.57 40.65
C GLU A 11 56.60 14.69 39.27
N GLY A 12 57.44 14.95 38.27
CA GLY A 12 57.02 14.95 36.87
C GLY A 12 56.23 13.68 36.57
N PRO A 13 55.34 13.70 35.55
CA PRO A 13 54.38 12.64 35.31
C PRO A 13 55.06 11.27 35.42
N VAL A 14 54.46 10.37 36.22
CA VAL A 14 54.95 9.01 36.45
C VAL A 14 55.43 8.48 35.11
N ARG A 15 56.73 8.16 35.01
CA ARG A 15 57.33 7.56 33.82
C ARG A 15 56.70 6.18 33.66
N THR A 16 55.51 6.13 33.08
CA THR A 16 54.82 4.89 32.75
C THR A 16 55.76 4.11 31.85
N ASN A 17 56.01 2.86 32.26
CA ASN A 17 56.97 2.01 31.57
C ASN A 17 56.54 1.92 30.10
N ASN A 18 57.48 1.98 29.16
CA ASN A 18 57.16 2.13 27.72
C ASN A 18 56.18 1.03 27.24
N SER A 19 56.27 -0.16 27.83
CA SER A 19 55.34 -1.28 27.62
C SER A 19 53.89 -0.98 27.99
N GLN A 20 53.62 -0.26 29.09
CA GLN A 20 52.27 0.10 29.51
C GLN A 20 51.62 1.10 28.55
N ARG A 21 52.41 2.05 28.04
CA ARG A 21 51.94 3.03 27.04
C ARG A 21 51.61 2.34 25.72
N ILE A 22 52.45 1.40 25.27
CA ILE A 22 52.21 0.60 24.07
C ILE A 22 50.94 -0.24 24.23
N ASN A 23 50.76 -0.92 25.37
CA ASN A 23 49.56 -1.72 25.63
C ASN A 23 48.28 -0.89 25.68
N LEU A 24 48.34 0.31 26.26
CA LEU A 24 47.19 1.22 26.30
C LEU A 24 46.85 1.77 24.91
N GLN A 25 47.86 2.05 24.08
CA GLN A 25 47.65 2.46 22.69
C GLN A 25 47.08 1.32 21.84
N ALA A 26 47.58 0.10 22.01
CA ALA A 26 47.05 -1.08 21.31
C ALA A 26 45.58 -1.35 21.65
N ARG A 27 45.18 -1.17 22.93
CA ARG A 27 43.78 -1.27 23.33
C ARG A 27 42.90 -0.19 22.69
N ARG A 28 43.36 1.07 22.68
CA ARG A 28 42.64 2.16 22.01
C ARG A 28 42.42 1.89 20.53
N ILE A 29 43.45 1.43 19.83
CA ILE A 29 43.33 1.07 18.41
C ILE A 29 42.31 -0.05 18.22
N ALA A 30 42.35 -1.10 19.05
CA ALA A 30 41.37 -2.19 18.96
C ALA A 30 39.93 -1.72 19.25
N ASP A 31 39.75 -0.81 20.20
CA ASP A 31 38.44 -0.22 20.52
C ASP A 31 37.92 0.66 19.36
N ASP A 32 38.80 1.46 18.75
CA ASP A 32 38.48 2.30 17.59
C ASP A 32 38.11 1.46 16.36
N GLU A 33 38.85 0.37 16.10
CA GLU A 33 38.54 -0.58 15.02
C GLU A 33 37.19 -1.28 15.26
N ALA A 34 36.94 -1.72 16.50
CA ALA A 34 35.65 -2.33 16.85
C ALA A 34 34.48 -1.34 16.72
N MET A 35 34.70 -0.06 17.04
CA MET A 35 33.71 0.99 16.85
C MET A 35 33.44 1.26 15.36
N ALA A 36 34.48 1.32 14.54
CA ALA A 36 34.36 1.51 13.10
C ALA A 36 33.54 0.38 12.44
N VAL A 37 33.77 -0.88 12.85
CA VAL A 37 32.97 -2.02 12.38
C VAL A 37 31.50 -1.89 12.79
N LYS A 38 31.21 -1.49 14.03
CA LYS A 38 29.83 -1.27 14.50
C LYS A 38 29.12 -0.16 13.73
N LEU A 39 29.81 0.94 13.47
CA LEU A 39 29.25 2.05 12.68
C LEU A 39 28.92 1.61 11.25
N ALA A 40 29.84 0.89 10.60
CA ALA A 40 29.61 0.36 9.25
C ALA A 40 28.41 -0.60 9.20
N LEU A 41 28.21 -1.41 10.25
CA LEU A 41 27.05 -2.28 10.36
C LEU A 41 25.76 -1.47 10.54
N ALA A 42 25.77 -0.48 11.45
CA ALA A 42 24.62 0.37 11.72
C ALA A 42 24.18 1.16 10.46
N ASP A 43 25.13 1.69 9.69
CA ASP A 43 24.84 2.38 8.43
C ASP A 43 24.18 1.44 7.41
N LYS A 44 24.67 0.21 7.32
CA LYS A 44 24.08 -0.82 6.45
C LYS A 44 22.68 -1.21 6.88
N GLU A 45 22.46 -1.42 8.18
CA GLU A 45 21.14 -1.74 8.73
C GLU A 45 20.16 -0.59 8.53
N PHE A 46 20.60 0.66 8.72
CA PHE A 46 19.80 1.84 8.47
C PHE A 46 19.35 1.91 7.00
N ASP A 47 20.27 1.71 6.06
CA ASP A 47 19.98 1.76 4.62
C ASP A 47 19.04 0.63 4.19
N VAL A 48 19.18 -0.58 4.75
CA VAL A 48 18.24 -1.69 4.54
C VAL A 48 16.85 -1.35 5.10
N ASN A 49 16.78 -0.79 6.30
CA ASN A 49 15.51 -0.44 6.94
C ASN A 49 14.78 0.68 6.18
N GLU A 50 15.48 1.70 5.67
CA GLU A 50 14.87 2.75 4.86
C GLU A 50 14.32 2.21 3.54
N LYS A 51 15.06 1.30 2.87
CA LYS A 51 14.57 0.61 1.67
C LYS A 51 13.34 -0.23 1.96
N ALA A 52 13.30 -0.95 3.09
CA ALA A 52 12.15 -1.74 3.50
C ALA A 52 10.91 -0.88 3.75
N LYS A 53 11.05 0.21 4.54
CA LYS A 53 9.97 1.18 4.78
C LYS A 53 9.44 1.80 3.48
N TRP A 54 10.35 2.10 2.55
CA TRP A 54 9.96 2.64 1.25
C TRP A 54 9.14 1.62 0.43
N ALA A 55 9.57 0.37 0.41
CA ALA A 55 8.86 -0.72 -0.26
C ALA A 55 7.46 -0.94 0.33
N GLU A 56 7.33 -1.00 1.66
CA GLU A 56 6.04 -1.15 2.34
C GLU A 56 5.06 -0.01 1.98
N ARG A 57 5.53 1.25 2.04
CA ARG A 57 4.72 2.41 1.66
C ARG A 57 4.32 2.40 0.19
N LEU A 58 5.18 1.87 -0.68
CA LEU A 58 4.89 1.74 -2.10
C LEU A 58 3.81 0.67 -2.31
N GLU A 59 3.93 -0.49 -1.66
CA GLU A 59 2.92 -1.55 -1.72
C GLU A 59 1.57 -1.08 -1.20
N GLU A 60 1.52 -0.36 -0.08
CA GLU A 60 0.28 0.21 0.45
C GLU A 60 -0.41 1.13 -0.58
N LYS A 61 0.35 2.04 -1.19
CA LYS A 61 -0.18 2.95 -2.23
C LYS A 61 -0.64 2.21 -3.47
N VAL A 62 0.11 1.21 -3.93
CA VAL A 62 -0.27 0.38 -5.09
C VAL A 62 -1.50 -0.45 -4.77
N GLY A 63 -1.58 -1.04 -3.58
CA GLY A 63 -2.72 -1.81 -3.09
C GLY A 63 -3.98 -0.95 -3.05
N TYR A 64 -3.91 0.27 -2.52
CA TYR A 64 -5.02 1.21 -2.53
C TYR A 64 -5.49 1.56 -3.95
N LYS A 65 -4.56 1.83 -4.87
CA LYS A 65 -4.90 2.09 -6.29
C LYS A 65 -5.57 0.88 -6.96
N ARG A 66 -5.10 -0.34 -6.67
CA ARG A 66 -5.71 -1.57 -7.17
C ARG A 66 -7.13 -1.75 -6.62
N ALA A 67 -7.32 -1.57 -5.32
CA ALA A 67 -8.63 -1.68 -4.69
C ALA A 67 -9.64 -0.66 -5.25
N THR A 68 -9.23 0.61 -5.38
CA THR A 68 -10.10 1.66 -5.95
C THR A 68 -10.44 1.39 -7.42
N TYR A 69 -9.51 0.85 -8.21
CA TYR A 69 -9.78 0.42 -9.58
C TYR A 69 -10.77 -0.75 -9.64
N ALA A 70 -10.58 -1.77 -8.79
CA ALA A 70 -11.48 -2.91 -8.70
C ALA A 70 -12.91 -2.49 -8.34
N ILE A 71 -13.08 -1.60 -7.36
CA ILE A 71 -14.39 -1.06 -6.99
C ILE A 71 -15.05 -0.34 -8.18
N LYS A 72 -14.29 0.43 -8.97
CA LYS A 72 -14.82 1.09 -10.17
C LYS A 72 -15.29 0.09 -11.21
N GLN A 73 -14.53 -0.99 -11.44
CA GLN A 73 -14.92 -2.06 -12.36
C GLN A 73 -16.18 -2.77 -11.90
N CYS A 74 -16.24 -3.21 -10.64
CA CYS A 74 -17.44 -3.85 -10.08
C CYS A 74 -18.68 -2.94 -10.22
N ASN A 75 -18.55 -1.64 -9.93
CA ASN A 75 -19.65 -0.70 -10.09
C ASN A 75 -20.11 -0.54 -11.55
N ALA A 76 -19.18 -0.60 -12.51
CA ALA A 76 -19.50 -0.57 -13.93
C ALA A 76 -20.24 -1.85 -14.35
N GLU A 77 -19.76 -3.01 -13.91
CA GLU A 77 -20.39 -4.31 -14.17
C GLU A 77 -21.81 -4.39 -13.59
N VAL A 78 -22.01 -3.94 -12.35
CA VAL A 78 -23.33 -3.90 -11.71
C VAL A 78 -24.30 -3.01 -12.50
N LYS A 79 -23.86 -1.83 -12.94
CA LYS A 79 -24.68 -0.93 -13.77
C LYS A 79 -25.07 -1.59 -15.09
N GLN A 80 -24.12 -2.23 -15.76
CA GLN A 80 -24.37 -2.90 -17.03
C GLN A 80 -25.31 -4.10 -16.86
N GLY A 81 -25.13 -4.87 -15.77
CA GLY A 81 -26.03 -5.96 -15.40
C GLY A 81 -27.46 -5.48 -15.15
N ALA A 82 -27.65 -4.35 -14.48
CA ALA A 82 -28.97 -3.75 -14.28
C ALA A 82 -29.64 -3.35 -15.60
N ILE A 83 -28.89 -2.74 -16.53
CA ILE A 83 -29.40 -2.38 -17.87
C ILE A 83 -29.79 -3.64 -18.64
N ALA A 84 -28.93 -4.67 -18.65
CA ALA A 84 -29.20 -5.93 -19.32
C ALA A 84 -30.47 -6.61 -18.76
N ALA A 85 -30.64 -6.64 -17.43
CA ALA A 85 -31.83 -7.20 -16.80
C ALA A 85 -33.12 -6.47 -17.24
N ILE A 86 -33.09 -5.14 -17.34
CA ILE A 86 -34.23 -4.35 -17.83
C ILE A 86 -34.52 -4.67 -19.30
N MET A 87 -33.50 -4.76 -20.14
CA MET A 87 -33.66 -5.08 -21.57
C MET A 87 -34.27 -6.47 -21.77
N VAL A 88 -33.82 -7.47 -21.00
CA VAL A 88 -34.40 -8.82 -21.04
C VAL A 88 -35.88 -8.79 -20.65
N ARG A 89 -36.24 -8.07 -19.58
CA ARG A 89 -37.65 -7.93 -19.17
C ARG A 89 -38.50 -7.23 -20.23
N ARG A 90 -38.00 -6.15 -20.83
CA ARG A 90 -38.69 -5.46 -21.92
C ARG A 90 -38.94 -6.40 -23.09
N ARG A 91 -37.93 -7.16 -23.50
CA ARG A 91 -38.07 -8.11 -24.60
C ARG A 91 -39.05 -9.23 -24.28
N ALA A 92 -39.03 -9.76 -23.05
CA ALA A 92 -40.00 -10.76 -22.61
C ALA A 92 -41.42 -10.21 -22.64
N LEU A 93 -41.63 -8.97 -22.18
CA LEU A 93 -42.93 -8.30 -22.22
C LEU A 93 -43.42 -8.08 -23.66
N GLU A 94 -42.55 -7.62 -24.57
CA GLU A 94 -42.90 -7.47 -25.99
C GLU A 94 -43.38 -8.79 -26.61
N VAL A 95 -42.65 -9.88 -26.34
CA VAL A 95 -43.03 -11.22 -26.85
C VAL A 95 -44.38 -11.66 -26.26
N GLN A 96 -44.63 -11.39 -24.97
CA GLN A 96 -45.91 -11.69 -24.35
C GLN A 96 -47.05 -10.87 -24.98
N MET A 97 -46.87 -9.56 -25.14
CA MET A 97 -47.87 -8.68 -25.75
C MET A 97 -48.16 -9.07 -27.20
N GLN A 98 -47.16 -9.49 -27.97
CA GLN A 98 -47.35 -10.00 -29.33
C GLN A 98 -48.23 -11.25 -29.34
N ARG A 99 -47.99 -12.20 -28.44
CA ARG A 99 -48.81 -13.41 -28.31
C ARG A 99 -50.25 -13.10 -27.91
N GLU A 100 -50.43 -12.21 -26.94
CA GLU A 100 -51.76 -11.78 -26.51
C GLU A 100 -52.50 -11.05 -27.64
N MET A 101 -51.82 -10.16 -28.38
CA MET A 101 -52.40 -9.50 -29.55
C MET A 101 -52.82 -10.49 -30.63
N GLU A 102 -52.00 -11.50 -30.93
CA GLU A 102 -52.35 -12.55 -31.88
C GLU A 102 -53.58 -13.33 -31.42
N GLN A 103 -53.63 -13.72 -30.14
CA GLN A 103 -54.80 -14.39 -29.55
C GLN A 103 -56.06 -13.53 -29.67
N TYR A 104 -56.02 -12.29 -29.21
CA TYR A 104 -57.18 -11.40 -29.29
C TYR A 104 -57.61 -11.10 -30.73
N ASN A 105 -56.66 -10.99 -31.67
CA ASN A 105 -56.99 -10.84 -33.08
C ASN A 105 -57.76 -12.06 -33.61
N THR A 106 -57.35 -13.27 -33.24
CA THR A 106 -58.09 -14.48 -33.64
C THR A 106 -59.49 -14.51 -33.02
N GLU A 107 -59.64 -14.15 -31.75
CA GLU A 107 -60.93 -14.09 -31.07
C GLU A 107 -61.85 -13.03 -31.69
N LEU A 108 -61.35 -11.82 -31.95
CA LEU A 108 -62.12 -10.76 -32.60
C LEU A 108 -62.53 -11.14 -34.03
N ALA A 109 -61.64 -11.79 -34.78
CA ALA A 109 -61.95 -12.26 -36.13
C ALA A 109 -63.12 -13.26 -36.14
N THR A 110 -63.20 -14.16 -35.16
CA THR A 110 -64.36 -15.07 -35.03
C THR A 110 -65.68 -14.34 -34.75
N GLN A 111 -65.61 -13.15 -34.14
CA GLN A 111 -66.77 -12.27 -33.91
C GLN A 111 -67.02 -11.29 -35.08
N GLY A 112 -66.23 -11.33 -36.15
CA GLY A 112 -66.30 -10.40 -37.27
C GLY A 112 -65.86 -8.97 -36.94
N LYS A 113 -65.10 -8.79 -35.84
CA LYS A 113 -64.58 -7.49 -35.38
C LYS A 113 -63.06 -7.43 -35.55
N THR A 114 -62.49 -6.23 -35.51
CA THR A 114 -61.03 -6.02 -35.55
C THR A 114 -60.63 -4.88 -34.62
N PHE A 115 -59.38 -4.87 -34.15
CA PHE A 115 -58.85 -3.72 -33.43
C PHE A 115 -58.80 -2.48 -34.33
N HIS A 116 -58.98 -1.31 -33.72
CA HIS A 116 -58.76 -0.04 -34.40
C HIS A 116 -57.26 0.17 -34.60
N THR A 117 -56.81 0.25 -35.86
CA THR A 117 -55.44 0.61 -36.22
C THR A 117 -55.44 2.01 -36.81
N GLN A 118 -54.78 2.96 -36.15
CA GLN A 118 -54.50 4.25 -36.75
C GLN A 118 -53.44 4.05 -37.84
N ARG A 119 -53.73 4.41 -39.09
CA ARG A 119 -52.70 4.47 -40.13
C ARG A 119 -51.77 5.64 -39.79
N ILE A 120 -50.49 5.33 -39.64
CA ILE A 120 -49.40 6.33 -39.56
C ILE A 120 -49.28 7.01 -40.93
#